data_AF-A0A5K0WMZ3-F1
#
_entry.id   AF-A0A5K0WMZ3-F1
#
_cell.length_a   1.000
_cell.length_b   1.000
_cell.length_c   1.000
_cell.angle_alpha   90.00
_cell.angle_beta   90.00
_cell.angle_gamma   90.00
#
_symmetry.space_group_name_H-M   'P 1'
#
loop_
_entity.id
_entity.type
_entity.pdbx_description
1 polymer ?
#
loop_
_entity_poly.entity_id
_entity_poly.type
_entity_poly.pdbx_seq_one_letter_code
_entity_poly.pdbx_strand_id
1 'polypeptide(L)'
;GECLCNPVRFFAILSMQRSGSGWFETLLNSHLNISSNGEIFSSFPRRSNVSSVFMTLDQVYNLDWYSSAAKNSCSAAVGLKWMLNQ
;
A
#
# COMPACT_ATOMS: atom_id res chain seq x y z
N GLY A 1 3.23 -20.97 3.87
CA GLY A 1 2.19 -20.03 4.31
C GLY A 1 2.91 -18.89 4.95
N GLU A 2 3.40 -17.99 4.11
CA GLU A 2 4.66 -17.31 4.41
C GLU A 2 4.41 -16.16 5.38
N CYS A 3 5.04 -16.24 6.55
CA CYS A 3 4.94 -15.39 7.75
C CYS A 3 3.84 -15.74 8.79
N LEU A 4 3.84 -16.99 9.27
CA LEU A 4 2.98 -17.52 10.35
C LEU A 4 3.02 -16.79 11.72
N CYS A 5 3.99 -15.91 11.99
CA CYS A 5 4.20 -15.37 13.34
C CYS A 5 3.91 -13.86 13.49
N ASN A 6 3.69 -13.11 12.41
CA ASN A 6 3.44 -11.67 12.49
C ASN A 6 2.21 -11.27 11.67
N PRO A 7 1.18 -10.65 12.27
CA PRO A 7 0.05 -10.13 11.52
C PRO A 7 0.48 -8.95 10.64
N VAL A 8 0.04 -8.96 9.39
CA VAL A 8 0.28 -7.89 8.42
C VAL A 8 -0.39 -6.61 8.89
N ARG A 9 0.34 -5.51 8.86
CA ARG A 9 -0.18 -4.19 9.21
C ARG A 9 -0.46 -3.37 7.96
N PHE A 10 -1.69 -2.90 7.83
CA PHE A 10 -2.05 -1.96 6.79
C PHE A 10 -1.71 -0.53 7.19
N PHE A 11 -1.14 0.24 6.25
CA PHE A 11 -0.89 1.67 6.44
C PHE A 11 -1.29 2.48 5.22
N ALA A 12 -1.52 3.78 5.42
CA ALA A 12 -1.76 4.73 4.34
C ALA A 12 -0.90 5.99 4.55
N ILE A 13 -0.20 6.40 3.49
CA ILE A 13 0.52 7.68 3.44
C ILE A 13 -0.48 8.73 2.96
N LEU A 14 -1.05 9.49 3.90
CA LEU A 14 -1.92 10.63 3.57
C LEU A 14 -1.04 11.84 3.28
N SER A 15 -1.12 12.38 2.07
CA SER A 15 -0.28 13.51 1.67
C SER A 15 -0.96 14.42 0.66
N MET A 16 -0.33 15.55 0.35
CA MET A 16 -0.71 16.41 -0.77
C MET A 16 0.34 16.33 -1.89
N GLN A 17 0.01 16.86 -3.07
CA GLN A 17 0.93 16.88 -4.19
C GLN A 17 2.20 17.69 -3.87
N ARG A 18 3.36 17.22 -4.33
CA ARG A 18 4.70 17.83 -4.08
C ARG A 18 5.09 17.98 -2.60
N SER A 19 4.54 17.15 -1.72
CA SER A 19 4.89 17.11 -0.28
C SER A 19 6.13 16.27 0.06
N GLY A 20 6.78 15.65 -0.93
CA GLY A 20 7.88 14.69 -0.70
C GLY A 20 7.42 13.27 -0.38
N SER A 21 6.12 12.97 -0.45
CA SER A 21 5.56 11.65 -0.16
C SER A 21 6.09 10.53 -1.07
N GLY A 22 6.51 10.83 -2.30
CA GLY A 22 7.17 9.85 -3.19
C GLY A 22 8.56 9.42 -2.70
N TRP A 23 9.33 10.34 -2.11
CA TRP A 23 10.61 10.00 -1.48
C TRP A 23 10.40 9.14 -0.23
N PHE A 24 9.42 9.52 0.60
CA PHE A 24 9.08 8.75 1.80
C PHE A 24 8.60 7.34 1.46
N GLU A 25 7.80 7.18 0.41
CA GLU A 25 7.40 5.89 -0.12
C GLU A 25 8.61 5.06 -0.59
N THR A 26 9.56 5.69 -1.29
CA THR A 26 10.80 5.02 -1.73
C THR A 26 11.64 4.57 -0.54
N LEU A 27 11.70 5.38 0.52
CA LEU A 27 12.35 5.03 1.78
C LEU A 27 11.69 3.79 2.42
N LEU A 28 10.36 3.75 2.49
CA LEU A 28 9.65 2.59 3.05
C LEU A 28 9.87 1.33 2.23
N ASN A 29 9.86 1.44 0.90
CA ASN A 29 10.13 0.33 -0.02
C ASN A 29 11.58 -0.17 0.01
N SER A 30 12.51 0.56 0.64
CA SER A 30 13.88 0.05 0.87
C SER A 30 13.93 -1.03 1.96
N HIS A 31 12.90 -1.13 2.80
CA HIS A 31 12.83 -2.10 3.87
C HIS A 31 12.19 -3.41 3.37
N LEU A 32 12.90 -4.53 3.55
CA LEU A 32 12.50 -5.86 3.04
C LEU A 32 11.06 -6.24 3.41
N ASN A 33 10.62 -5.96 4.64
CA ASN A 33 9.30 -6.38 5.12
C ASN A 33 8.21 -5.29 5.00
N ILE A 34 8.46 -4.21 4.26
CA ILE A 34 7.49 -3.13 4.06
C ILE A 34 7.30 -2.93 2.56
N SER A 35 6.04 -2.88 2.11
CA SER A 35 5.73 -2.48 0.75
C SER A 35 4.69 -1.35 0.71
N SER A 36 5.01 -0.31 -0.05
CA SER A 36 4.12 0.77 -0.45
C SER A 36 3.86 0.68 -1.94
N ASN A 37 2.59 0.64 -2.33
CA ASN A 37 2.14 0.36 -3.69
C ASN A 37 1.66 1.61 -4.45
N GLY A 38 2.08 2.80 -4.03
CA GLY A 38 1.75 4.07 -4.67
C GLY A 38 0.27 4.43 -4.58
N GLU A 39 -0.19 5.20 -5.56
CA GLU A 39 -1.57 5.67 -5.65
C GLU A 39 -2.45 4.62 -6.34
N ILE A 40 -2.87 3.61 -5.59
CA ILE A 40 -3.73 2.51 -6.09
C ILE A 40 -5.21 2.96 -6.26
N PHE A 41 -5.56 4.12 -5.71
CA PHE A 41 -6.91 4.68 -5.70
C PHE A 41 -7.08 5.82 -6.70
N SER A 42 -6.99 5.50 -7.99
CA SER A 42 -7.33 6.41 -9.08
C SER A 42 -8.83 6.48 -9.38
N SER A 43 -9.61 5.45 -9.02
CA SER A 43 -11.03 5.35 -9.35
C SER A 43 -11.94 5.73 -8.16
N PHE A 44 -12.91 6.62 -8.43
CA PHE A 44 -13.96 7.07 -7.50
C PHE A 44 -14.61 5.95 -6.64
N PRO A 45 -14.95 4.76 -7.17
CA PRO A 45 -15.54 3.67 -6.36
C PRO A 45 -14.62 3.11 -5.26
N ARG A 46 -13.29 3.30 -5.36
CA ARG A 46 -12.35 2.87 -4.31
C ARG A 46 -12.22 3.89 -3.17
N ARG A 47 -12.69 5.13 -3.37
CA ARG A 47 -12.71 6.20 -2.36
C ARG A 47 -14.03 6.28 -1.59
N SER A 48 -15.09 5.65 -2.09
CA SER A 48 -16.44 5.77 -1.54
C SER A 48 -16.68 4.96 -0.28
N ASN A 49 -15.90 3.90 -0.04
CA ASN A 49 -16.13 3.00 1.09
C ASN A 49 -14.80 2.46 1.67
N VAL A 50 -14.66 2.55 2.99
CA VAL A 50 -13.50 2.01 3.72
C VAL A 50 -13.39 0.48 3.54
N SER A 51 -14.52 -0.23 3.37
CA SER A 51 -14.49 -1.67 3.11
C SER A 51 -13.83 -2.02 1.77
N SER A 52 -14.01 -1.20 0.72
CA SER A 52 -13.35 -1.44 -0.57
C SER A 52 -11.85 -1.13 -0.52
N VAL A 53 -11.43 -0.21 0.36
CA VAL A 53 -10.01 0.07 0.67
C VAL A 53 -9.35 -1.15 1.29
N PHE A 54 -9.97 -1.76 2.31
CA PHE A 54 -9.44 -2.97 2.94
C PHE A 54 -9.41 -4.17 1.98
N MET A 55 -10.45 -4.37 1.16
CA MET A 55 -10.45 -5.44 0.14
C MET A 55 -9.33 -5.26 -0.89
N THR A 56 -9.05 -4.01 -1.31
CA THR A 56 -7.97 -3.73 -2.26
C THR A 56 -6.61 -4.01 -1.63
N LEU A 57 -6.42 -3.61 -0.36
CA LEU A 57 -5.19 -3.90 0.40
C LEU A 57 -4.98 -5.40 0.59
N ASP A 58 -6.06 -6.15 0.83
CA ASP A 58 -6.02 -7.61 0.93
C ASP A 58 -5.64 -8.28 -0.39
N GLN A 59 -6.17 -7.81 -1.53
CA GLN A 59 -5.75 -8.27 -2.87
C GLN A 59 -4.28 -7.94 -3.18
N VAL A 60 -3.80 -6.76 -2.78
CA VAL A 60 -2.40 -6.36 -2.94
C VAL A 60 -1.49 -7.24 -2.09
N TYR A 61 -1.91 -7.56 -0.86
CA TYR A 61 -1.19 -8.45 0.03
C TYR A 61 -1.18 -9.91 -0.48
N ASN A 62 -2.31 -10.41 -0.97
CA ASN A 62 -2.45 -11.78 -1.51
C ASN A 62 -1.77 -11.98 -2.88
N LEU A 63 -0.93 -11.03 -3.33
CA LEU A 63 -0.17 -11.07 -4.59
C LEU A 63 -1.03 -11.07 -5.87
N ASP A 64 -2.33 -10.77 -5.77
CA ASP A 64 -3.26 -10.72 -6.91
C ASP A 64 -3.16 -9.41 -7.72
N TRP A 65 -2.48 -8.40 -7.18
CA TRP A 65 -2.36 -7.08 -7.80
C TRP A 65 -1.01 -6.87 -8.51
N TYR A 66 -1.05 -6.55 -9.81
CA TYR A 66 0.13 -6.27 -10.64
C TYR A 66 0.64 -4.83 -10.41
N SER A 67 1.34 -4.60 -9.30
CA SER A 67 2.00 -3.33 -8.95
C SER A 67 3.49 -3.35 -9.30
N SER A 68 4.06 -2.16 -9.54
CA SER A 68 5.50 -1.94 -9.75
C SER A 68 6.34 -2.12 -8.47
N ALA A 69 5.71 -2.28 -7.31
CA ALA A 69 6.41 -2.51 -6.04
C ALA A 69 7.04 -3.92 -5.99
N ALA A 70 8.19 -4.04 -5.32
CA ALA A 70 8.88 -5.30 -5.13
C ALA A 70 7.97 -6.31 -4.41
N LYS A 71 7.63 -7.41 -5.09
CA LYS A 71 6.79 -8.48 -4.56
C LYS A 71 7.60 -9.29 -3.54
N ASN A 72 7.35 -9.11 -2.25
CA ASN A 72 7.99 -9.91 -1.22
C ASN A 72 6.98 -10.87 -0.57
N SER A 73 7.34 -12.16 -0.48
CA SER A 73 6.49 -13.22 0.06
C SER A 73 6.22 -13.11 1.56
N CYS A 74 6.94 -12.23 2.26
CA CYS A 74 6.85 -12.02 3.71
C CYS A 74 6.85 -10.51 4.04
N SER A 75 5.73 -9.84 3.75
CA SER A 75 5.55 -8.42 4.10
C SER A 75 4.89 -8.27 5.46
N ALA A 76 5.56 -7.58 6.40
CA ALA A 76 5.01 -7.26 7.72
C ALA A 76 4.08 -6.04 7.65
N ALA A 77 4.30 -5.14 6.69
CA ALA A 77 3.41 -4.01 6.45
C ALA A 77 3.18 -3.79 4.95
N VAL A 78 1.91 -3.57 4.60
CA VAL A 78 1.49 -3.24 3.24
C VAL A 78 0.70 -1.95 3.27
N GLY A 79 1.01 -1.05 2.36
CA GLY A 79 0.34 0.23 2.33
C GLY A 79 0.27 0.85 0.96
N LEU A 80 -0.36 2.01 0.97
CA LEU A 80 -0.64 2.82 -0.21
C LEU A 80 -0.45 4.28 0.09
N LYS A 81 -0.32 5.05 -0.97
CA LYS A 81 -0.28 6.50 -0.92
C LYS A 81 -1.65 7.06 -1.32
N TRP A 82 -2.18 7.94 -0.49
CA TRP A 82 -3.42 8.67 -0.76
C TRP A 82 -3.11 10.16 -0.86
N MET A 83 -3.42 10.72 -2.01
CA MET A 83 -3.31 12.16 -2.25
C MET A 83 -4.63 12.84 -1.92
N LEU A 84 -4.60 13.72 -0.92
CA LEU A 84 -5.73 14.57 -0.57
C LEU A 84 -5.90 15.64 -1.65
N ASN A 85 -7.15 15.95 -1.99
CA ASN A 85 -7.53 16.99 -2.96
C ASN A 85 -6.94 16.76 -4.36
N GLN A 86 -6.90 15.50 -4.77
CA GLN A 86 -6.54 15.11 -6.14
C GLN A 86 -7.61 15.50 -7.15
#